data_AF-A0A550J929-F1
#
_entry.id   AF-A0A550J929-F1
#
_cell.length_a   1.000
_cell.length_b   1.000
_cell.length_c   1.000
_cell.angle_alpha   90.00
_cell.angle_beta   90.00
_cell.angle_gamma   90.00
#
_symmetry.space_group_name_H-M   'P 1'
#
loop_
_entity.id
_entity.type
_entity.pdbx_description
1 polymer ?
#
loop_
_entity_poly.entity_id
_entity_poly.type
_entity_poly.pdbx_seq_one_letter_code
_entity_poly.pdbx_strand_id
1 'polypeptide(L)'
;MKRWIIVLAGMMAALLVTVPVMAEEKAGASCPEQVVFPGKGKLGSVAFSPRIHREEGVSCILCHHTGTEDGKCSNCHDGKDPKVPNSQDAYHLLCKGCHKHKKIDNSCEFCHKPGT
;
A
#
# COMPACT_ATOMS: atom_id res chain seq x y z
N MET A 1 -21.69 -11.26 58.32
CA MET A 1 -20.33 -11.07 57.77
C MET A 1 -19.98 -12.03 56.63
N LYS A 2 -20.33 -13.33 56.69
CA LYS A 2 -20.01 -14.31 55.62
C LYS A 2 -20.84 -14.18 54.34
N ARG A 3 -22.06 -13.63 54.42
CA ARG A 3 -22.97 -13.43 53.26
C ARG A 3 -22.52 -12.27 52.35
N TRP A 4 -21.77 -11.31 52.89
CA TRP A 4 -21.34 -10.11 52.18
C TRP A 4 -20.07 -10.39 51.36
N ILE A 5 -19.23 -11.32 51.82
CA ILE A 5 -18.06 -11.82 51.08
C ILE A 5 -18.50 -12.57 49.81
N ILE A 6 -19.62 -13.30 49.85
CA ILE A 6 -20.14 -14.05 48.70
C ILE A 6 -20.70 -13.10 47.62
N VAL A 7 -21.32 -11.97 48.02
CA VAL A 7 -21.83 -10.96 47.07
C VAL A 7 -20.69 -10.17 46.43
N LEU A 8 -19.63 -9.86 47.19
CA LEU A 8 -18.43 -9.18 46.64
C LEU A 8 -17.61 -10.11 45.71
N ALA A 9 -17.53 -11.41 46.02
CA ALA A 9 -16.91 -12.39 45.12
C ALA A 9 -17.74 -12.65 43.84
N GLY A 10 -19.07 -12.53 43.92
CA GLY A 10 -19.97 -12.67 42.76
C GLY A 10 -19.90 -11.49 41.78
N MET A 11 -19.72 -10.26 42.27
CA MET A 11 -19.59 -9.08 41.41
C MET A 11 -18.22 -8.97 40.73
N MET A 12 -17.16 -9.57 41.27
CA MET A 12 -15.86 -9.63 40.59
C MET A 12 -15.80 -10.66 39.45
N ALA A 13 -16.72 -11.63 39.43
CA ALA A 13 -16.81 -12.62 38.34
C ALA A 13 -17.61 -12.14 37.12
N ALA A 14 -18.40 -11.07 37.26
CA ALA A 14 -19.18 -10.47 36.16
C ALA A 14 -18.43 -9.30 35.46
N LEU A 15 -17.24 -8.95 35.93
CA LEU A 15 -16.33 -7.98 35.31
C LEU A 15 -15.29 -8.65 34.40
N LEU A 16 -15.60 -9.84 33.88
CA LEU A 16 -15.06 -10.31 32.60
C LEU A 16 -15.74 -9.49 31.48
N VAL A 17 -15.45 -8.19 31.50
CA VAL A 17 -15.69 -7.26 30.42
C VAL A 17 -15.02 -7.89 29.20
N THR A 18 -15.85 -8.35 28.28
CA THR A 18 -15.46 -8.62 26.91
C THR A 18 -14.81 -7.35 26.38
N VAL A 19 -13.49 -7.31 26.38
CA VAL A 19 -12.74 -6.40 25.53
C VAL A 19 -12.58 -7.18 24.22
N PRO A 20 -13.46 -7.02 23.22
CA PRO A 20 -12.99 -7.29 21.88
C PRO A 20 -11.81 -6.36 21.70
N VAL A 21 -10.63 -6.95 21.53
CA VAL A 21 -9.46 -6.24 21.01
C VAL A 21 -9.85 -5.84 19.59
N MET A 22 -10.64 -4.78 19.48
CA MET A 22 -10.69 -3.96 18.28
C MET A 22 -9.35 -3.24 18.31
N ALA A 23 -8.34 -3.91 17.76
CA ALA A 23 -7.30 -3.19 17.06
C ALA A 23 -8.03 -2.44 15.93
N GLU A 24 -8.60 -1.29 16.27
CA GLU A 24 -8.77 -0.21 15.33
C GLU A 24 -7.35 0.21 14.99
N GLU A 25 -6.77 -0.53 14.05
CA GLU A 25 -5.68 -0.01 13.23
C GLU A 25 -6.29 1.22 12.57
N LYS A 26 -6.03 2.38 13.17
CA LYS A 26 -6.21 3.68 12.53
C LYS A 26 -5.77 3.47 11.09
N ALA A 27 -6.70 3.59 10.15
CA ALA A 27 -6.44 3.47 8.72
C ALA A 27 -5.55 4.63 8.26
N GLY A 28 -4.28 4.62 8.69
CA GLY A 28 -3.18 5.22 7.96
C GLY A 28 -2.97 4.33 6.74
N ALA A 29 -2.89 4.94 5.56
CA ALA A 29 -2.81 4.27 4.26
C ALA A 29 -2.16 2.88 4.34
N SER A 30 -2.99 1.84 4.35
CA SER A 30 -2.50 0.47 4.42
C SER A 30 -1.70 0.22 3.15
N CYS A 31 -0.41 -0.03 3.31
CA CYS A 31 0.48 -0.29 2.19
C CYS A 31 0.14 -1.70 1.66
N PRO A 32 -0.48 -1.79 0.47
CA PRO A 32 -1.06 -3.04 0.03
C PRO A 32 0.03 -4.05 -0.32
N GLU A 33 -0.32 -5.33 -0.17
CA GLU A 33 0.52 -6.46 -0.52
C GLU A 33 0.98 -6.38 -1.99
N GLN A 34 0.01 -6.18 -2.88
CA GLN A 34 0.21 -6.09 -4.32
C GLN A 34 -0.88 -5.23 -4.94
N VAL A 35 -0.54 -4.54 -6.02
CA VAL A 35 -1.44 -3.86 -6.92
C VAL A 35 -1.11 -4.27 -8.35
N VAL A 36 -2.12 -4.32 -9.21
CA VAL A 36 -1.94 -4.64 -10.63
C VAL A 36 -2.15 -3.37 -11.44
N PHE A 37 -1.12 -2.96 -12.17
CA PHE A 37 -1.25 -1.90 -13.16
C PHE A 37 -1.67 -2.52 -14.50
N PRO A 38 -2.82 -2.11 -15.07
CA PRO A 38 -3.26 -2.65 -16.34
C PRO A 38 -2.28 -2.25 -17.44
N GLY A 39 -1.84 -3.23 -18.22
CA GLY A 39 -1.04 -3.01 -19.42
C GLY A 39 -1.85 -2.35 -20.54
N LYS A 40 -1.15 -1.79 -21.53
CA LYS A 40 -1.76 -1.34 -22.79
C LYS A 40 -1.14 -2.10 -23.96
N GLY A 41 -2.00 -2.51 -24.90
CA GLY A 41 -1.57 -3.18 -26.14
C GLY A 41 -1.09 -4.61 -25.90
N LYS A 42 0.05 -4.97 -26.50
CA LYS A 42 0.60 -6.33 -26.45
C LYS A 42 1.44 -6.62 -25.19
N LEU A 43 1.76 -5.60 -24.41
CA LEU A 43 2.44 -5.75 -23.12
C LEU A 43 1.37 -6.05 -22.06
N GLY A 44 1.55 -7.15 -21.33
CA GLY A 44 0.62 -7.54 -20.27
C GLY A 44 0.71 -6.64 -19.04
N SER A 45 -0.09 -6.98 -18.02
CA SER A 45 -0.16 -6.24 -16.77
C SER A 45 1.16 -6.27 -15.99
N VAL A 46 1.31 -5.31 -15.07
CA VAL A 46 2.43 -5.25 -14.12
C VAL A 46 1.90 -5.52 -12.73
N ALA A 47 2.29 -6.64 -12.14
CA ALA A 47 2.07 -6.91 -10.73
C ALA A 47 3.15 -6.19 -9.91
N PHE A 48 2.76 -5.18 -9.13
CA PHE A 48 3.65 -4.36 -8.32
C PHE A 48 3.36 -4.58 -6.83
N SER A 49 4.40 -4.76 -6.01
CA SER A 49 4.26 -4.90 -4.55
C SER A 49 4.82 -3.68 -3.83
N PRO A 50 3.98 -2.74 -3.38
CA PRO A 50 4.40 -1.65 -2.49
C PRO A 50 4.99 -2.17 -1.18
N ARG A 51 4.48 -3.31 -0.67
CA ARG A 51 5.01 -3.94 0.55
C ARG A 51 6.48 -4.32 0.41
N ILE A 52 6.86 -5.04 -0.64
CA ILE A 52 8.27 -5.42 -0.86
C ILE A 52 9.15 -4.17 -0.96
N HIS A 53 8.70 -3.14 -1.70
CA HIS A 53 9.48 -1.91 -1.83
C HIS A 53 9.66 -1.20 -0.47
N ARG A 54 8.63 -1.18 0.38
CA ARG A 54 8.72 -0.64 1.74
C ARG A 54 9.71 -1.42 2.61
N GLU A 55 9.69 -2.75 2.53
CA GLU A 55 10.63 -3.62 3.25
C GLU A 55 12.08 -3.41 2.79
N GLU A 56 12.28 -3.10 1.52
CA GLU A 56 13.56 -2.67 0.94
C GLU A 56 13.92 -1.20 1.27
N GLY A 57 13.17 -0.55 2.16
CA GLY A 57 13.45 0.80 2.66
C GLY A 57 12.95 1.94 1.77
N VAL A 58 12.09 1.67 0.79
CA VAL A 58 11.48 2.72 -0.03
C VAL A 58 10.33 3.40 0.73
N SER A 59 10.45 4.71 0.93
CA SER A 59 9.41 5.51 1.60
C SER A 59 8.19 5.77 0.71
N CYS A 60 7.01 5.94 1.32
CA CYS A 60 5.76 6.21 0.60
C CYS A 60 5.85 7.46 -0.28
N ILE A 61 6.48 8.53 0.23
CA ILE A 61 6.61 9.83 -0.44
C ILE A 61 7.52 9.78 -1.68
N LEU A 62 8.34 8.73 -1.84
CA LEU A 62 9.14 8.58 -3.06
C LEU A 62 8.26 8.33 -4.30
N CYS A 63 7.16 7.59 -4.11
CA CYS A 63 6.19 7.30 -5.17
C CYS A 63 4.99 8.24 -5.09
N HIS A 64 4.40 8.35 -3.89
CA HIS A 64 3.32 9.28 -3.58
C HIS A 64 3.89 10.63 -3.21
N HIS A 65 4.59 11.27 -4.15
CA HIS A 65 5.33 12.52 -3.94
C HIS A 65 4.47 13.75 -3.62
N THR A 66 3.15 13.57 -3.63
CA THR A 66 2.16 14.58 -3.20
C THR A 66 1.35 14.14 -1.98
N GLY A 67 1.45 12.87 -1.56
CA GLY A 67 0.60 12.27 -0.51
C GLY A 67 -0.03 10.96 -0.96
N THR A 68 -0.24 10.02 -0.03
CA THR A 68 -0.90 8.74 -0.33
C THR A 68 -2.41 8.90 -0.48
N GLU A 69 -2.97 9.93 0.15
CA GLU A 69 -4.35 10.37 0.10
C GLU A 69 -4.80 10.82 -1.31
N ASP A 70 -3.88 11.26 -2.16
CA ASP A 70 -4.16 11.67 -3.53
C ASP A 70 -4.46 10.49 -4.47
N GLY A 71 -4.19 9.27 -4.01
CA GLY A 71 -4.55 8.04 -4.70
C GLY A 71 -3.66 7.71 -5.89
N LYS A 72 -4.28 7.49 -7.05
CA LYS A 72 -3.62 6.93 -8.24
C LYS A 72 -2.80 7.99 -8.97
N CYS A 73 -1.69 7.59 -9.58
CA CYS A 73 -0.86 8.48 -10.41
C CYS A 73 -1.68 9.20 -11.48
N SER A 74 -2.65 8.52 -12.09
CA SER A 74 -3.52 9.05 -13.15
C SER A 74 -4.44 10.20 -12.70
N ASN A 75 -4.58 10.44 -11.39
CA ASN A 75 -5.38 11.57 -10.89
C ASN A 75 -4.71 12.91 -11.21
N CYS A 76 -3.37 12.94 -11.26
CA CYS A 76 -2.59 14.13 -11.60
C CYS A 76 -1.83 13.97 -12.92
N HIS A 77 -1.32 12.77 -13.21
CA HIS A 77 -0.65 12.43 -14.47
C HIS A 77 -1.67 12.02 -15.56
N ASP A 78 -2.70 12.84 -15.75
CA ASP A 78 -3.82 12.55 -16.65
C ASP A 78 -3.52 12.83 -18.13
N GLY A 79 -2.37 13.45 -18.41
CA GLY A 79 -1.89 13.77 -19.76
C GLY A 79 -2.45 15.07 -20.34
N LYS A 80 -3.15 15.90 -19.56
CA LYS A 80 -3.68 17.20 -20.03
C LYS A 80 -2.64 18.32 -19.95
N ASP A 81 -1.80 18.34 -18.92
CA ASP A 81 -0.72 19.31 -18.80
C ASP A 81 0.56 18.77 -19.47
N PRO A 82 1.06 19.39 -20.55
CA PRO A 82 2.29 18.94 -21.21
C PRO A 82 3.56 19.09 -20.35
N LYS A 83 3.51 19.85 -19.26
CA LYS A 83 4.63 19.98 -18.30
C LYS A 83 4.69 18.82 -17.31
N VAL A 84 3.61 18.04 -17.21
CA VAL A 84 3.51 16.88 -16.31
C VAL A 84 3.53 15.63 -17.18
N PRO A 85 4.42 14.65 -16.92
CA PRO A 85 4.41 13.41 -17.68
C PRO A 85 3.04 12.73 -17.53
N ASN A 86 2.53 12.09 -18.58
CA ASN A 86 1.34 11.26 -18.43
C ASN A 86 1.65 10.04 -17.53
N SER A 87 0.61 9.33 -17.08
CA SER A 87 0.80 8.24 -16.11
C SER A 87 1.73 7.14 -16.62
N GLN A 88 1.71 6.85 -17.92
CA GLN A 88 2.61 5.85 -18.51
C GLN A 88 4.07 6.28 -18.41
N ASP A 89 4.37 7.54 -18.75
CA ASP A 89 5.73 8.07 -18.64
C ASP A 89 6.17 8.20 -17.19
N ALA A 90 5.27 8.61 -16.29
CA ALA A 90 5.53 8.70 -14.86
C ALA A 90 5.94 7.34 -14.26
N TYR A 91 5.22 6.26 -14.58
CA TYR A 91 5.60 4.91 -14.15
C TYR A 91 6.99 4.52 -14.67
N HIS A 92 7.26 4.72 -15.97
CA HIS A 92 8.54 4.31 -16.54
C HIS A 92 9.72 5.13 -16.02
N LEU A 93 9.55 6.43 -15.82
CA LEU A 93 10.59 7.29 -15.27
C LEU A 93 10.95 6.88 -13.83
N LEU A 94 9.93 6.70 -12.98
CA LEU A 94 10.14 6.35 -11.58
C LEU A 94 10.69 4.93 -11.40
N CYS A 95 9.98 3.92 -11.93
CA CYS A 95 10.33 2.52 -11.72
C CYS A 95 11.68 2.19 -12.35
N LYS A 96 11.85 2.50 -13.65
CA LYS A 96 13.12 2.19 -14.35
C LYS A 96 14.27 3.06 -13.85
N GLY A 97 13.99 4.29 -13.43
CA GLY A 97 15.01 5.20 -12.88
C GLY A 97 15.60 4.66 -11.57
N CYS A 98 14.74 4.30 -10.62
CA CYS A 98 15.17 3.71 -9.35
C CYS A 98 15.91 2.38 -9.58
N HIS A 99 15.34 1.48 -10.39
CA HIS A 99 15.97 0.19 -10.70
C HIS A 99 17.34 0.37 -11.37
N LYS A 100 17.46 1.30 -12.33
CA LYS A 100 18.75 1.62 -12.96
C LYS A 100 19.79 2.10 -11.95
N HIS A 101 19.38 2.95 -11.01
CA HIS A 101 20.27 3.46 -9.96
C HIS A 101 20.72 2.32 -9.02
N LYS A 102 19.79 1.43 -8.63
CA LYS A 102 20.03 0.27 -7.76
C LYS A 102 20.61 -0.94 -8.48
N LYS A 103 20.85 -0.85 -9.80
CA LYS A 103 21.32 -1.96 -10.66
C LYS A 103 20.39 -3.19 -10.65
N ILE A 104 19.09 -2.94 -10.51
CA ILE A 104 18.02 -3.92 -10.66
C ILE A 104 17.58 -3.93 -12.13
N ASP A 105 17.12 -5.08 -12.61
CA ASP A 105 16.59 -5.22 -13.97
C ASP A 105 15.43 -4.22 -14.21
N ASN A 106 15.47 -3.60 -15.38
CA ASN A 106 14.52 -2.61 -15.85
C ASN A 106 14.13 -2.83 -17.33
N SER A 107 14.32 -4.06 -17.82
CA SER A 107 13.81 -4.54 -19.10
C SER A 107 12.28 -4.58 -19.10
N CYS A 108 11.69 -4.63 -20.30
CA CYS A 108 10.25 -4.61 -20.47
C CYS A 108 9.60 -5.84 -19.80
N GLU A 109 10.19 -7.01 -20.00
CA GLU A 109 9.70 -8.33 -19.60
C GLU A 109 9.94 -8.63 -18.11
N PHE A 110 10.83 -7.86 -17.46
CA PHE A 110 11.00 -7.91 -16.02
C PHE A 110 9.72 -7.44 -15.32
N CYS A 111 9.16 -6.31 -15.76
CA CYS A 111 7.95 -5.73 -15.19
C CYS A 111 6.67 -6.27 -15.84
N HIS A 112 6.62 -6.33 -17.17
CA HIS A 112 5.42 -6.74 -17.92
C HIS A 112 5.42 -8.25 -18.17
N LYS A 113 4.35 -8.92 -17.76
CA LYS A 113 4.12 -10.34 -18.04
C LYS A 113 2.96 -10.49 -19.03
N PRO A 114 3.21 -10.89 -20.29
CA PRO A 114 2.16 -11.15 -21.27
C PRO A 114 1.15 -12.16 -20.74
N GLY A 115 -0.16 -11.90 -20.92
CA GLY A 115 -1.22 -12.86 -20.58
C GLY A 115 -1.65 -12.87 -19.10
N THR A 116 -1.37 -11.80 -18.35
CA THR A 116 -1.90 -11.55 -16.99
C THR A 116 -2.83 -10.35 -16.95
#